data_AF-A0A819W7W2-F1
#
_entry.id   AF-A0A819W7W2-F1
#
_cell.length_a   1.000
_cell.length_b   1.000
_cell.length_c   1.000
_cell.angle_alpha   90.00
_cell.angle_beta   90.00
_cell.angle_gamma   90.00
#
_symmetry.space_group_name_H-M   'P 1'
#
loop_
_entity.id
_entity.type
_entity.pdbx_description
1 polymer ?
#
loop_
_entity_poly.entity_id
_entity_poly.type
_entity_poly.pdbx_seq_one_letter_code
_entity_poly.pdbx_strand_id
1 'polypeptide(L)'
;TKPVSGAKKNGALGFVKGLGKGFIGLATRPTGGVVDFASTSLDVIKRTAQQEEVVRRVRYPRYVGRDGLVRPYISHEAMGFFILNKLENGKYAKTDTYVAHITCAGSPPSWLLATSKRLFFVTEISFLGLYEIDWRIEYEDLKEEPAVKPNINQIQILTKEPKKTGTLRSTRSVDKMVKYRNISEARYIVDKITNAMHTIGL
;
A
#
# COMPACT_ATOMS: atom_id res chain seq x y z
N THR A 1 -51.00 -15.23 -4.14
CA THR A 1 -51.15 -16.14 -2.97
C THR A 1 -49.85 -16.88 -2.74
N LYS A 2 -49.27 -16.65 -1.56
CA LYS A 2 -48.11 -17.23 -0.84
C LYS A 2 -47.10 -18.18 -1.54
N PRO A 3 -45.78 -17.87 -1.48
CA PRO A 3 -44.68 -18.76 -1.86
C PRO A 3 -44.14 -19.51 -0.64
N VAL A 4 -44.61 -20.74 -0.37
CA VAL A 4 -43.98 -21.63 0.62
C VAL A 4 -44.29 -23.09 0.24
N SER A 5 -43.44 -23.72 -0.57
CA SER A 5 -43.37 -25.19 -0.59
C SER A 5 -42.10 -25.77 -1.26
N GLY A 6 -40.97 -25.07 -1.18
CA GLY A 6 -39.69 -25.56 -1.70
C GLY A 6 -38.57 -25.72 -0.67
N ALA A 7 -38.79 -25.29 0.58
CA ALA A 7 -37.78 -25.30 1.64
C ALA A 7 -38.11 -26.27 2.80
N LYS A 8 -38.89 -27.32 2.53
CA LYS A 8 -39.23 -28.39 3.47
C LYS A 8 -39.05 -29.76 2.82
N LYS A 9 -37.80 -30.18 2.62
CA LYS A 9 -37.36 -31.58 2.73
C LYS A 9 -35.85 -31.64 2.41
N ASN A 10 -35.07 -31.57 3.48
CA ASN A 10 -33.69 -32.05 3.59
C ASN A 10 -32.59 -31.19 2.92
N GLY A 11 -32.18 -30.15 3.65
CA GLY A 11 -30.78 -29.95 4.03
C GLY A 11 -29.77 -29.59 2.94
N ALA A 12 -29.53 -28.28 2.75
CA ALA A 12 -28.35 -27.77 2.07
C ALA A 12 -27.56 -26.81 2.96
N LEU A 13 -26.90 -27.40 3.96
CA LEU A 13 -25.54 -27.00 4.35
C LEU A 13 -24.56 -26.85 3.14
N GLY A 14 -25.02 -27.14 1.92
CA GLY A 14 -24.34 -26.93 0.65
C GLY A 14 -24.61 -25.61 -0.09
N PHE A 15 -25.40 -24.65 0.40
CA PHE A 15 -25.56 -23.34 -0.28
C PHE A 15 -24.81 -22.16 0.36
N VAL A 16 -24.10 -22.41 1.48
CA VAL A 16 -23.31 -21.38 2.20
C VAL A 16 -21.81 -21.68 2.28
N LYS A 17 -21.30 -22.63 1.46
CA LYS A 17 -19.86 -22.92 1.39
C LYS A 17 -19.19 -22.55 0.05
N GLY A 18 -19.94 -21.93 -0.88
CA GLY A 18 -19.48 -21.69 -2.26
C GLY A 18 -19.69 -20.29 -2.83
N LEU A 19 -20.12 -19.29 -2.04
CA LEU A 19 -20.20 -17.88 -2.45
C LEU A 19 -19.00 -17.06 -1.94
N GLY A 20 -17.82 -17.67 -2.03
CA GLY A 20 -16.55 -16.99 -1.83
C GLY A 20 -16.00 -16.53 -3.17
N LYS A 21 -15.82 -15.22 -3.31
CA LYS A 21 -14.89 -14.55 -4.25
C LYS A 21 -15.30 -14.51 -5.73
N GLY A 22 -15.86 -13.38 -6.14
CA GLY A 22 -15.88 -12.94 -7.54
C GLY A 22 -17.23 -12.37 -7.99
N PHE A 23 -17.23 -11.10 -8.40
CA PHE A 23 -18.29 -10.45 -9.21
C PHE A 23 -19.63 -10.08 -8.53
N ILE A 24 -19.58 -9.32 -7.44
CA ILE A 24 -20.69 -8.39 -7.16
C ILE A 24 -20.51 -7.21 -8.13
N GLY A 25 -20.99 -7.37 -9.36
CA GLY A 25 -20.90 -6.29 -10.33
C GLY A 25 -21.11 -6.67 -11.78
N LEU A 26 -21.91 -7.68 -12.13
CA LEU A 26 -22.42 -7.84 -13.51
C LEU A 26 -23.59 -8.84 -13.57
N ALA A 27 -24.80 -8.40 -13.20
CA ALA A 27 -26.02 -9.16 -13.54
C ALA A 27 -27.28 -8.28 -13.58
N THR A 28 -27.19 -7.06 -14.10
CA THR A 28 -28.35 -6.47 -14.79
C THR A 28 -28.34 -7.06 -16.19
N ARG A 29 -29.33 -7.91 -16.48
CA ARG A 29 -29.53 -8.56 -17.79
C ARG A 29 -29.58 -7.50 -18.91
N PRO A 30 -28.79 -7.59 -20.00
CA PRO A 30 -29.05 -6.81 -21.20
C PRO A 30 -30.10 -7.58 -22.03
N THR A 31 -31.37 -7.46 -21.67
CA THR A 31 -32.44 -8.03 -22.48
C THR A 31 -32.84 -7.02 -23.56
N GLY A 32 -32.20 -7.10 -24.73
CA GLY A 32 -32.71 -6.54 -25.99
C GLY A 32 -31.84 -5.46 -26.65
N GLY A 33 -31.22 -5.78 -27.78
CA GLY A 33 -30.61 -4.81 -28.70
C GLY A 33 -29.50 -5.40 -29.55
N VAL A 34 -29.84 -5.91 -30.74
CA VAL A 34 -28.87 -6.36 -31.76
C VAL A 34 -28.35 -5.12 -32.49
N VAL A 35 -27.19 -4.58 -32.11
CA VAL A 35 -26.42 -3.66 -32.97
C VAL A 35 -24.93 -3.81 -32.66
N ASP A 36 -24.15 -4.02 -33.71
CA ASP A 36 -22.69 -4.24 -33.77
C ASP A 36 -21.87 -3.51 -32.70
N PHE A 37 -21.18 -4.27 -31.85
CA PHE A 37 -19.98 -3.76 -31.17
C PHE A 37 -18.80 -4.00 -32.12
N ALA A 38 -18.62 -3.08 -33.07
CA ALA A 38 -17.57 -3.11 -34.07
C ALA A 38 -16.19 -3.44 -33.44
N SER A 39 -15.66 -4.61 -33.80
CA SER A 39 -14.37 -5.14 -33.33
C SER A 39 -13.21 -4.48 -34.09
N THR A 40 -12.98 -3.18 -33.86
CA THR A 40 -11.87 -2.45 -34.50
C THR A 40 -11.06 -1.70 -33.45
N SER A 41 -10.32 -2.42 -32.60
CA SER A 41 -9.28 -1.81 -31.75
C SER A 41 -8.18 -2.77 -31.23
N LEU A 42 -8.24 -4.08 -31.49
CA LEU A 42 -7.23 -5.00 -30.92
C LEU A 42 -5.94 -5.13 -31.76
N ASP A 43 -5.98 -4.83 -33.06
CA ASP A 43 -4.78 -4.88 -33.92
C ASP A 43 -3.89 -3.62 -33.84
N VAL A 44 -4.38 -2.53 -33.24
CA VAL A 44 -3.57 -1.32 -33.02
C VAL A 44 -2.51 -1.55 -31.93
N ILE A 45 -2.80 -2.36 -30.92
CA ILE A 45 -1.85 -2.62 -29.82
C ILE A 45 -0.67 -3.49 -30.30
N LYS A 46 -0.86 -4.32 -31.33
CA LYS A 46 0.20 -5.20 -31.84
C LYS A 46 1.27 -4.46 -32.66
N ARG A 47 0.95 -3.30 -33.24
CA ARG A 47 1.90 -2.55 -34.11
C ARG A 47 2.82 -1.59 -33.36
N THR A 48 2.58 -1.30 -32.08
CA THR A 48 3.51 -0.53 -31.22
C THR A 48 4.42 -1.44 -30.38
N ALA A 49 4.50 -2.73 -30.72
CA ALA A 49 5.45 -3.68 -30.14
C ALA A 49 6.71 -3.85 -31.02
N GLN A 50 6.84 -3.08 -32.10
CA GLN A 50 8.07 -3.01 -32.87
C GLN A 50 9.09 -2.13 -32.14
N GLN A 51 9.78 -2.77 -31.20
CA GLN A 51 11.22 -2.56 -31.03
C GLN A 51 11.68 -1.12 -30.74
N GLU A 52 11.06 -0.44 -29.77
CA GLU A 52 11.86 0.47 -28.95
C GLU A 52 12.65 -0.40 -27.98
N GLU A 53 13.96 -0.45 -28.15
CA GLU A 53 14.88 -0.95 -27.14
C GLU A 53 14.68 -0.07 -25.90
N VAL A 54 13.74 -0.44 -25.02
CA VAL A 54 13.40 0.35 -23.84
C VAL A 54 14.65 0.37 -22.98
N VAL A 55 15.42 1.47 -23.07
CA VAL A 55 16.64 1.67 -22.32
C VAL A 55 16.28 1.59 -20.84
N ARG A 56 16.59 0.45 -20.23
CA ARG A 56 16.33 0.23 -18.81
C ARG A 56 17.36 1.03 -18.03
N ARG A 57 16.89 1.86 -17.11
CA ARG A 57 17.77 2.61 -16.20
C ARG A 57 18.61 1.62 -15.40
N VAL A 58 19.93 1.79 -15.42
CA VAL A 58 20.88 0.99 -14.61
C VAL A 58 20.73 1.29 -13.10
N ARG A 59 20.28 2.50 -12.75
CA ARG A 59 20.13 2.96 -11.37
C ARG A 59 18.89 3.83 -11.18
N TYR A 60 18.42 3.91 -9.94
CA TYR A 60 17.34 4.82 -9.56
C TYR A 60 17.78 6.30 -9.64
N PRO A 61 16.84 7.23 -9.89
CA PRO A 61 17.12 8.66 -9.83
C PRO A 61 17.66 9.07 -8.45
N ARG A 62 18.63 9.98 -8.43
CA ARG A 62 19.20 10.51 -7.18
C ARG A 62 18.12 11.27 -6.40
N TYR A 63 18.07 11.06 -5.08
CA TYR A 63 17.30 11.93 -4.19
C TYR A 63 18.01 13.27 -3.99
N VAL A 64 17.28 14.37 -4.18
CA VAL A 64 17.72 15.72 -3.82
C VAL A 64 16.74 16.22 -2.75
N GLY A 65 17.27 16.53 -1.57
CA GLY A 65 16.48 17.00 -0.43
C GLY A 65 15.89 18.40 -0.65
N ARG A 66 15.08 18.87 0.32
CA ARG A 66 14.47 20.22 0.26
C ARG A 66 15.49 21.35 0.29
N ASP A 67 16.70 21.09 0.78
CA ASP A 67 17.80 22.05 0.81
C ASP A 67 18.40 22.32 -0.58
N GLY A 68 18.04 21.52 -1.59
CA GLY A 68 18.53 21.66 -2.96
C GLY A 68 20.00 21.29 -3.14
N LEU A 69 20.67 20.79 -2.09
CA LEU A 69 22.10 20.47 -2.13
C LEU A 69 22.33 19.12 -2.80
N VAL A 70 23.20 19.11 -3.81
CA VAL A 70 23.60 17.88 -4.52
C VAL A 70 24.66 17.15 -3.70
N ARG A 71 24.32 15.95 -3.23
CA ARG A 71 25.20 15.06 -2.47
C ARG A 71 25.71 13.89 -3.32
N PRO A 72 26.78 13.18 -2.89
CA PRO A 72 27.15 11.90 -3.47
C PRO A 72 25.96 10.96 -3.58
N TYR A 73 25.94 10.13 -4.63
CA TYR A 73 24.84 9.21 -4.86
C TYR A 73 24.79 8.14 -3.76
N ILE A 74 23.64 8.02 -3.10
CA ILE A 74 23.35 6.97 -2.13
C ILE A 74 22.24 6.10 -2.71
N SER A 75 22.58 4.84 -3.02
CA SER A 75 21.65 3.89 -3.67
C SER A 75 20.38 3.66 -2.84
N HIS A 76 20.54 3.57 -1.53
CA HIS A 76 19.44 3.41 -0.58
C HIS A 76 18.45 4.58 -0.68
N GLU A 77 18.91 5.82 -0.55
CA GLU A 77 18.03 7.01 -0.64
C GLU A 77 17.38 7.14 -2.03
N ALA A 78 18.12 6.84 -3.10
CA ALA A 78 17.59 6.84 -4.46
C ALA A 78 16.43 5.83 -4.64
N MET A 79 16.53 4.64 -4.04
CA MET A 79 15.45 3.65 -4.03
C MET A 79 14.23 4.15 -3.26
N GLY A 80 14.41 4.61 -2.02
CA GLY A 80 13.31 5.10 -1.20
C GLY A 80 12.57 6.28 -1.84
N PHE A 81 13.31 7.21 -2.44
CA PHE A 81 12.73 8.31 -3.21
C PHE A 81 12.02 7.82 -4.48
N PHE A 82 12.57 6.84 -5.20
CA PHE A 82 11.92 6.23 -6.34
C PHE A 82 10.58 5.59 -5.96
N ILE A 83 10.53 4.82 -4.87
CA ILE A 83 9.30 4.22 -4.33
C ILE A 83 8.26 5.31 -4.05
N LEU A 84 8.63 6.37 -3.32
CA LEU A 84 7.74 7.49 -3.02
C LEU A 84 7.14 8.13 -4.28
N ASN A 85 7.92 8.27 -5.35
CA ASN A 85 7.45 8.81 -6.63
C ASN A 85 6.52 7.86 -7.39
N LYS A 86 6.56 6.55 -7.09
CA LYS A 86 5.66 5.56 -7.68
C LYS A 86 4.33 5.44 -6.95
N LEU A 87 4.28 5.78 -5.66
CA LEU A 87 3.05 5.70 -4.86
C LEU A 87 1.97 6.64 -5.40
N GLU A 88 0.81 6.06 -5.75
CA GLU A 88 -0.36 6.77 -6.33
C GLU A 88 0.04 7.78 -7.42
N ASN A 89 0.89 7.37 -8.37
CA ASN A 89 1.40 8.21 -9.47
C ASN A 89 2.08 9.51 -8.98
N GLY A 90 2.84 9.42 -7.90
CA GLY A 90 3.63 10.53 -7.36
C GLY A 90 2.82 11.56 -6.58
N LYS A 91 1.55 11.26 -6.24
CA LYS A 91 0.70 12.12 -5.42
C LYS A 91 1.40 12.54 -4.12
N TYR A 92 2.03 11.58 -3.42
CA TYR A 92 2.66 11.83 -2.12
C TYR A 92 4.02 12.51 -2.24
N ALA A 93 4.75 12.31 -3.34
CA ALA A 93 6.00 13.03 -3.58
C ALA A 93 5.81 14.55 -3.71
N LYS A 94 4.59 15.01 -4.01
CA LYS A 94 4.24 16.44 -4.06
C LYS A 94 3.97 17.04 -2.68
N THR A 95 3.49 16.23 -1.73
CA THR A 95 3.06 16.70 -0.41
C THR A 95 4.07 16.41 0.69
N ASP A 96 4.86 15.36 0.52
CA ASP A 96 5.73 14.78 1.52
C ASP A 96 7.16 14.71 0.96
N THR A 97 8.17 14.74 1.83
CA THR A 97 9.55 14.44 1.43
C THR A 97 10.04 13.16 2.03
N TYR A 98 10.85 12.44 1.25
CA TYR A 98 11.48 11.22 1.69
C TYR A 98 12.39 11.46 2.90
N VAL A 99 12.28 10.58 3.91
CA VAL A 99 13.12 10.62 5.12
C VAL A 99 13.94 9.34 5.23
N ALA A 100 13.31 8.18 5.26
CA ALA A 100 13.99 6.89 5.39
C ALA A 100 13.09 5.74 4.93
N HIS A 101 13.68 4.58 4.67
CA HIS A 101 12.93 3.33 4.49
C HIS A 101 13.75 2.14 4.96
N ILE A 102 13.08 1.03 5.25
CA ILE A 102 13.71 -0.28 5.48
C ILE A 102 12.98 -1.34 4.68
N THR A 103 13.69 -2.44 4.37
CA THR A 103 13.05 -3.62 3.77
C THR A 103 12.46 -4.48 4.88
N CYS A 104 11.19 -4.82 4.73
CA CYS A 104 10.49 -5.68 5.67
C CYS A 104 10.85 -7.16 5.43
N ALA A 105 10.70 -7.97 6.47
CA ALA A 105 10.85 -9.42 6.35
C ALA A 105 9.58 -10.05 5.74
N GLY A 106 9.77 -11.00 4.82
CA GLY A 106 8.68 -11.74 4.18
C GLY A 106 8.72 -11.68 2.66
N SER A 107 7.68 -12.27 2.06
CA SER A 107 7.37 -12.23 0.63
C SER A 107 5.87 -11.93 0.49
N PRO A 108 5.46 -11.06 -0.45
CA PRO A 108 6.27 -10.31 -1.42
C PRO A 108 7.22 -9.26 -0.78
N PRO A 109 8.21 -8.73 -1.53
CA PRO A 109 9.04 -7.62 -1.07
C PRO A 109 8.19 -6.45 -0.58
N SER A 110 8.52 -5.92 0.59
CA SER A 110 7.78 -4.83 1.21
C SER A 110 8.72 -3.90 1.96
N TRP A 111 8.26 -2.66 2.17
CA TRP A 111 9.03 -1.61 2.83
C TRP A 111 8.17 -0.84 3.80
N LEU A 112 8.77 -0.48 4.94
CA LEU A 112 8.30 0.60 5.78
C LEU A 112 8.99 1.87 5.30
N LEU A 113 8.19 2.82 4.79
CA LEU A 113 8.67 4.07 4.22
C LEU A 113 8.21 5.23 5.13
N ALA A 114 9.18 5.97 5.66
CA ALA A 114 8.96 7.18 6.43
C ALA A 114 9.17 8.43 5.57
N THR A 115 8.26 9.38 5.73
CA THR A 115 8.34 10.68 5.04
C THR A 115 8.31 11.83 6.05
N SER A 116 8.28 13.07 5.59
CA SER A 116 8.14 14.22 6.49
C SER A 116 6.77 14.35 7.17
N LYS A 117 5.76 13.55 6.78
CA LYS A 117 4.38 13.69 7.28
C LYS A 117 3.73 12.39 7.74
N ARG A 118 4.10 11.27 7.13
CA ARG A 118 3.40 10.01 7.32
C ARG A 118 4.29 8.79 7.09
N LEU A 119 3.83 7.66 7.62
CA LEU A 119 4.34 6.33 7.35
C LEU A 119 3.53 5.65 6.25
N PHE A 120 4.22 4.86 5.44
CA PHE A 120 3.62 3.92 4.50
C PHE A 120 4.17 2.52 4.73
N PHE A 121 3.30 1.52 4.65
CA PHE A 121 3.72 0.17 4.38
C PHE A 121 3.39 -0.16 2.94
N VAL A 122 4.44 -0.44 2.19
CA VAL A 122 4.40 -0.58 0.73
C VAL A 122 4.79 -1.99 0.38
N THR A 123 4.01 -2.63 -0.48
CA THR A 123 4.32 -3.95 -1.03
C THR A 123 4.56 -3.84 -2.52
N GLU A 124 5.60 -4.51 -3.03
CA GLU A 124 5.78 -4.67 -4.47
C GLU A 124 4.82 -5.73 -4.98
N ILE A 125 3.95 -5.34 -5.91
CA ILE A 125 3.20 -6.28 -6.71
C ILE A 125 4.19 -6.85 -7.72
N SER A 126 4.55 -8.12 -7.53
CA SER A 126 5.47 -8.88 -8.38
C SER A 126 5.16 -8.72 -9.88
N PHE A 127 6.13 -9.02 -10.74
CA PHE A 127 6.11 -9.03 -12.21
C PHE A 127 5.79 -7.71 -12.94
N LEU A 128 5.17 -6.71 -12.31
CA LEU A 128 4.86 -5.41 -12.92
C LEU A 128 5.73 -4.25 -12.41
N GLY A 129 6.51 -4.47 -11.34
CA GLY A 129 7.26 -3.40 -10.67
C GLY A 129 6.35 -2.27 -10.15
N LEU A 130 5.12 -2.63 -9.79
CA LEU A 130 4.13 -1.73 -9.21
C LEU A 130 4.19 -1.81 -7.70
N TYR A 131 3.89 -0.69 -7.05
CA TYR A 131 3.91 -0.57 -5.60
C TYR A 131 2.48 -0.33 -5.10
N GLU A 132 2.04 -1.18 -4.18
CA GLU A 132 0.76 -1.07 -3.48
C GLU A 132 0.98 -0.49 -2.08
N ILE A 133 0.07 0.38 -1.64
CA ILE A 133 0.06 0.91 -0.28
C ILE A 133 -0.91 0.04 0.53
N ASP A 134 -0.40 -0.85 1.37
CA ASP A 134 -1.25 -1.68 2.23
C ASP A 134 -1.90 -0.83 3.33
N TRP A 135 -1.15 0.12 3.87
CA TRP A 135 -1.66 1.13 4.79
C TRP A 135 -0.74 2.35 4.83
N ARG A 136 -1.33 3.47 5.25
CA ARG A 136 -0.64 4.73 5.50
C ARG A 136 -1.18 5.36 6.79
N ILE A 137 -0.31 6.01 7.54
CA ILE A 137 -0.66 6.64 8.82
C ILE A 137 0.08 7.98 8.91
N GLU A 138 -0.66 9.07 9.05
CA GLU A 138 -0.06 10.38 9.32
C GLU A 138 0.49 10.44 10.75
N TYR A 139 1.54 11.21 10.97
CA TYR A 139 2.15 11.32 12.29
C TYR A 139 1.19 11.85 13.35
N GLU A 140 0.23 12.71 12.97
CA GLU A 140 -0.84 13.19 13.84
C GLU A 140 -1.76 12.07 14.35
N ASP A 141 -1.89 10.98 13.59
CA ASP A 141 -2.72 9.83 13.94
C ASP A 141 -1.97 8.76 14.73
N LEU A 142 -0.66 8.93 14.97
CA LEU A 142 0.09 8.05 15.86
C LEU A 142 -0.25 8.34 17.31
N LYS A 143 -0.46 7.27 18.09
CA LYS A 143 -0.73 7.37 19.53
C LYS A 143 0.56 7.69 20.31
N GLU A 144 1.66 7.07 19.88
CA GLU A 144 2.99 7.18 20.47
C GLU A 144 4.04 6.92 19.38
N GLU A 145 5.31 7.18 19.69
CA GLU A 145 6.42 6.88 18.80
C GLU A 145 6.52 5.36 18.52
N PRO A 146 6.82 4.94 17.28
CA PRO A 146 6.97 3.53 16.97
C PRO A 146 8.04 2.84 17.83
N ALA A 147 7.72 1.66 18.37
CA ALA A 147 8.62 0.95 19.29
C ALA A 147 9.18 -0.32 18.65
N VAL A 148 10.50 -0.48 18.66
CA VAL A 148 11.14 -1.75 18.28
C VAL A 148 10.87 -2.80 19.37
N LYS A 149 10.38 -3.97 18.98
CA LYS A 149 10.17 -5.15 19.84
C LYS A 149 11.15 -6.26 19.44
N PRO A 150 12.35 -6.32 20.06
CA PRO A 150 13.42 -7.25 19.69
C PRO A 150 13.01 -8.72 19.76
N ASN A 151 12.24 -9.10 20.77
CA ASN A 151 11.87 -10.50 21.03
C ASN A 151 11.07 -11.14 19.89
N ILE A 152 10.39 -10.34 19.07
CA ILE A 152 9.51 -10.80 17.98
C ILE A 152 9.91 -10.24 16.61
N ASN A 153 11.06 -9.57 16.53
CA ASN A 153 11.60 -8.93 15.32
C ASN A 153 10.59 -8.02 14.61
N GLN A 154 9.84 -7.23 15.38
CA GLN A 154 8.81 -6.33 14.84
C GLN A 154 8.94 -4.90 15.37
N ILE A 155 8.57 -3.93 14.55
CA ILE A 155 8.28 -2.56 14.98
C ILE A 155 6.78 -2.48 15.24
N GLN A 156 6.41 -2.02 16.43
CA GLN A 156 5.04 -1.75 16.82
C GLN A 156 4.69 -0.31 16.49
N ILE A 157 3.59 -0.11 15.78
CA ILE A 157 3.05 1.20 15.41
C ILE A 157 1.62 1.26 15.92
N LEU A 158 1.38 2.08 16.93
CA LEU A 158 0.06 2.26 17.53
C LEU A 158 -0.61 3.52 16.98
N THR A 159 -1.83 3.37 16.45
CA THR A 159 -2.62 4.52 16.01
C THR A 159 -3.59 4.98 17.09
N LYS A 160 -3.90 6.28 17.09
CA LYS A 160 -5.07 6.84 17.77
C LYS A 160 -6.34 6.15 17.26
N GLU A 161 -7.39 6.24 18.05
CA GLU A 161 -8.67 5.63 17.69
C GLU A 161 -9.25 6.30 16.43
N PRO A 162 -9.88 5.54 15.53
CA PRO A 162 -10.67 6.17 14.48
C PRO A 162 -11.79 6.96 15.13
N LYS A 163 -11.91 8.26 14.80
CA LYS A 163 -13.02 9.11 15.25
C LYS A 163 -14.34 8.52 14.74
N LYS A 164 -15.02 7.70 15.55
CA LYS A 164 -16.37 7.20 15.23
C LYS A 164 -17.40 8.24 15.62
N THR A 165 -18.14 8.75 14.63
CA THR A 165 -19.41 9.43 14.86
C THR A 165 -20.43 8.44 15.40
N GLY A 166 -20.68 8.51 16.71
CA GLY A 166 -21.90 8.00 17.35
C GLY A 166 -21.94 6.51 17.68
N THR A 167 -21.22 6.04 18.71
CA THR A 167 -21.71 5.06 19.73
C THR A 167 -20.62 4.74 20.75
N LEU A 168 -20.99 4.66 22.04
CA LEU A 168 -20.13 4.19 23.13
C LEU A 168 -19.77 2.71 22.93
N ARG A 169 -18.53 2.43 22.52
CA ARG A 169 -17.87 1.14 22.73
C ARG A 169 -16.38 1.35 23.02
N SER A 170 -15.90 0.55 23.98
CA SER A 170 -14.54 0.50 24.53
C SER A 170 -13.41 0.64 23.49
N THR A 171 -12.50 1.53 23.85
CA THR A 171 -11.30 2.01 23.15
C THR A 171 -10.27 0.91 22.89
N ARG A 172 -9.88 0.68 21.63
CA ARG A 172 -8.69 -0.08 21.26
C ARG A 172 -7.98 0.59 20.09
N SER A 173 -6.75 1.05 20.33
CA SER A 173 -5.81 1.49 19.30
C SER A 173 -5.60 0.37 18.27
N VAL A 174 -5.50 0.73 16.98
CA VAL A 174 -5.15 -0.23 15.94
C VAL A 174 -3.64 -0.45 16.00
N ASP A 175 -3.24 -1.69 16.26
CA ASP A 175 -1.83 -2.07 16.30
C ASP A 175 -1.38 -2.54 14.92
N LYS A 176 -0.33 -1.91 14.38
CA LYS A 176 0.36 -2.35 13.16
C LYS A 176 1.73 -2.87 13.55
N MET A 177 1.97 -4.14 13.26
CA MET A 177 3.23 -4.81 13.51
C MET A 177 3.99 -5.02 12.21
N VAL A 178 5.18 -4.43 12.11
CA VAL A 178 6.04 -4.52 10.92
C VAL A 178 7.25 -5.39 11.21
N LYS A 179 7.38 -6.53 10.52
CA LYS A 179 8.53 -7.41 10.68
C LYS A 179 9.76 -6.81 10.00
N TYR A 180 10.87 -6.72 10.72
CA TYR A 180 12.16 -6.29 10.19
C TYR A 180 13.13 -7.47 10.08
N ARG A 181 14.15 -7.34 9.23
CA ARG A 181 15.23 -8.35 9.09
C ARG A 181 16.41 -8.07 10.02
N ASN A 182 16.75 -6.80 10.19
CA ASN A 182 17.89 -6.35 10.96
C ASN A 182 17.45 -5.35 12.04
N ILE A 183 17.83 -5.59 13.29
CA ILE A 183 17.51 -4.69 14.42
C ILE A 183 18.15 -3.31 14.29
N SER A 184 19.33 -3.21 13.68
CA SER A 184 20.00 -1.93 13.44
C SER A 184 19.21 -1.06 12.47
N GLU A 185 18.66 -1.67 11.41
CA GLU A 185 17.76 -0.97 10.47
C GLU A 185 16.45 -0.56 11.15
N ALA A 186 15.89 -1.44 12.00
CA ALA A 186 14.68 -1.12 12.75
C ALA A 186 14.87 0.07 13.69
N ARG A 187 15.98 0.09 14.44
CA ARG A 187 16.35 1.23 15.31
C ARG A 187 16.60 2.49 14.49
N TYR A 188 17.30 2.37 13.37
CA TYR A 188 17.56 3.47 12.46
C TYR A 188 16.27 4.11 11.95
N ILE A 189 15.32 3.33 11.45
CA ILE A 189 14.07 3.92 10.93
C ILE A 189 13.21 4.51 12.04
N VAL A 190 13.15 3.89 13.22
CA VAL A 190 12.42 4.45 14.37
C VAL A 190 13.00 5.80 14.77
N ASP A 191 14.32 5.93 14.89
CA ASP A 191 14.99 7.20 15.16
C ASP A 191 14.65 8.27 14.09
N LYS A 192 14.65 7.89 12.81
CA LYS A 192 14.27 8.80 11.72
C LYS A 192 12.81 9.23 11.79
N ILE A 193 11.90 8.36 12.22
CA ILE A 193 10.49 8.67 12.40
C ILE A 193 10.31 9.62 13.57
N THR A 194 10.91 9.33 14.73
CA THR A 194 10.89 10.19 15.92
C THR A 194 11.39 11.60 15.58
N ASN A 195 12.55 11.72 14.92
CA ASN A 195 13.08 13.01 14.49
C ASN A 195 12.13 13.76 13.53
N ALA A 196 11.45 13.05 12.63
CA ALA A 196 10.47 13.64 11.72
C ALA A 196 9.21 14.12 12.45
N MET A 197 8.76 13.39 13.48
CA MET A 197 7.63 13.78 14.35
C MET A 197 7.97 15.05 15.14
N HIS A 198 9.15 15.12 15.75
CA HIS A 198 9.55 16.30 16.52
C HIS A 198 9.70 17.55 15.63
N THR A 199 10.10 17.38 14.37
CA THR A 199 10.20 18.48 13.40
C THR A 199 8.84 19.15 13.11
N ILE A 200 7.73 18.43 13.26
CA ILE A 200 6.37 18.95 13.08
C ILE A 200 5.69 19.34 14.41
N GLY A 201 6.42 19.29 15.52
CA GLY A 201 5.91 19.65 16.85
C GLY A 201 5.00 18.59 17.49
N LEU A 202 5.18 17.32 17.12
CA LEU A 202 4.46 16.17 17.68
C LEU A 202 5.36 15.28 18.52
#